data_AF-A0A061NT44-F1
#
_entry.id   AF-A0A061NT44-F1
#
_cell.length_a   1.000
_cell.length_b   1.000
_cell.length_c   1.000
_cell.angle_alpha   90.00
_cell.angle_beta   90.00
_cell.angle_gamma   90.00
#
_symmetry.space_group_name_H-M   'P 1'
#
loop_
_entity.id
_entity.type
_entity.pdbx_description
1 polymer ?
#
loop_
_entity_poly.entity_id
_entity_poly.type
_entity_poly.pdbx_seq_one_letter_code
_entity_poly.pdbx_strand_id
1 'polypeptide(L)'
;MGYINDLDAMRRSSNVYMAEIAMRLAEVNRSTNQWPRLGEAHNDLRQHYAQFGLGTETGIDLPRESSGLIGTSNSGLLLYLSFGQFDTYTPLQLGQFSATMASGGERMRTRLVRDVLEPSMENGTAGGSIRTMRQKS
;
A
#
# COMPACT_ATOMS: atom_id res chain seq x y z
N MET A 1 24.73 -15.89 -4.81
CA MET A 1 23.51 -15.81 -5.63
C MET A 1 23.92 -15.22 -6.97
N GLY A 2 23.68 -15.91 -8.09
CA GLY A 2 23.98 -15.39 -9.43
C GLY A 2 23.01 -14.27 -9.84
N TYR A 3 22.97 -13.94 -11.13
CA TYR A 3 21.99 -12.99 -11.67
C TYR A 3 20.56 -13.47 -11.35
N ILE A 4 19.83 -12.68 -10.56
CA ILE A 4 18.41 -12.88 -10.25
C ILE A 4 17.63 -11.85 -11.08
N ASN A 5 16.66 -12.31 -11.87
CA ASN A 5 15.69 -11.44 -12.51
C ASN A 5 14.60 -11.00 -11.50
N ASP A 6 13.84 -9.98 -11.84
CA ASP A 6 12.73 -9.44 -11.05
C ASP A 6 11.69 -10.49 -10.65
N LEU A 7 11.31 -11.39 -11.58
CA LEU A 7 10.35 -12.45 -11.33
C LEU A 7 10.82 -13.44 -10.25
N ASP A 8 12.08 -13.87 -10.33
CA ASP A 8 12.68 -14.78 -9.36
C ASP A 8 12.97 -14.09 -8.03
N ALA A 9 13.27 -12.79 -8.04
CA ALA A 9 13.38 -11.99 -6.83
C ALA A 9 12.06 -11.94 -6.06
N MET A 10 10.95 -11.68 -6.76
CA MET A 10 9.60 -11.71 -6.16
C MET A 10 9.23 -13.11 -5.70
N ARG A 11 9.45 -14.14 -6.54
CA ARG A 11 9.15 -15.55 -6.19
C ARG A 11 9.88 -16.00 -4.93
N ARG A 12 11.13 -15.56 -4.74
CA ARG A 12 11.98 -15.94 -3.61
C ARG A 12 11.91 -14.96 -2.44
N SER A 13 11.11 -13.89 -2.53
CA SER A 13 11.06 -12.82 -1.53
C SER A 13 12.46 -12.27 -1.19
N SER A 14 13.24 -11.91 -2.21
CA SER A 14 14.65 -11.53 -2.05
C SER A 14 14.82 -10.15 -1.43
N ASN A 15 15.12 -10.09 -0.12
CA ASN A 15 15.42 -8.83 0.58
C ASN A 15 16.61 -8.09 -0.06
N VAL A 16 17.61 -8.82 -0.57
CA VAL A 16 18.78 -8.23 -1.23
C VAL A 16 18.35 -7.47 -2.47
N TYR A 17 17.44 -8.03 -3.27
CA TYR A 17 16.96 -7.37 -4.49
C TYR A 17 16.23 -6.07 -4.17
N MET A 18 15.37 -6.06 -3.15
CA MET A 18 14.66 -4.86 -2.72
C MET A 18 15.60 -3.80 -2.14
N ALA A 19 16.58 -4.21 -1.33
CA ALA A 19 17.62 -3.34 -0.81
C ALA A 19 18.44 -2.69 -1.94
N GLU A 20 18.74 -3.43 -3.01
CA GLU A 20 19.43 -2.89 -4.19
C GLU A 20 18.60 -1.83 -4.92
N ILE A 21 17.28 -2.00 -5.03
CA ILE A 21 16.39 -0.98 -5.57
C ILE A 21 16.47 0.30 -4.72
N ALA A 22 16.38 0.15 -3.40
CA ALA A 22 16.43 1.29 -2.48
C ALA A 22 17.78 2.04 -2.52
N MET A 23 18.90 1.31 -2.60
CA MET A 23 20.22 1.93 -2.76
C MET A 23 20.36 2.66 -4.10
N ARG A 24 19.74 2.14 -5.18
CA ARG A 24 19.72 2.84 -6.48
C ARG A 24 18.87 4.10 -6.44
N LEU A 25 17.71 4.07 -5.80
CA LEU A 25 16.87 5.26 -5.58
C LEU A 25 17.61 6.34 -4.77
N ALA A 26 18.41 5.94 -3.78
CA ALA A 26 19.21 6.86 -2.96
C ALA A 26 20.55 7.28 -3.62
N GLU A 27 20.83 6.81 -4.84
CA GLU A 27 22.06 7.06 -5.59
C GLU A 27 23.33 6.75 -4.77
N VAL A 28 23.32 5.61 -4.08
CA VAL A 28 24.41 5.24 -3.15
C VAL A 28 25.74 5.11 -3.90
N ASN A 29 26.71 5.91 -3.46
CA ASN A 29 28.10 5.71 -3.85
C ASN A 29 28.72 4.61 -2.97
N ARG A 30 28.92 3.44 -3.56
CA ARG A 30 29.46 2.26 -2.86
C ARG A 30 30.93 2.40 -2.44
N SER A 31 31.70 3.26 -3.10
CA SER A 31 33.11 3.49 -2.79
C SER A 31 33.27 4.42 -1.59
N THR A 32 32.39 5.42 -1.45
CA THR A 32 32.44 6.40 -0.35
C THR A 32 31.39 6.18 0.74
N ASN A 33 30.49 5.21 0.54
CA ASN A 33 29.32 4.94 1.39
C ASN A 33 28.43 6.18 1.62
N GLN A 34 28.30 7.03 0.59
CA GLN A 34 27.45 8.22 0.62
C GLN A 34 26.08 7.95 0.02
N TRP A 35 25.05 8.56 0.62
CA TRP A 35 23.64 8.39 0.27
C TRP A 35 23.02 9.76 -0.07
N PRO A 36 23.41 10.37 -1.20
CA PRO A 36 23.09 11.76 -1.51
C PRO A 36 21.57 12.02 -1.58
N ARG A 37 20.78 11.02 -2.01
CA ARG A 37 19.32 11.14 -2.16
C ARG A 37 18.55 10.35 -1.10
N LEU A 38 19.11 10.18 0.09
CA LEU A 38 18.52 9.36 1.15
C LEU A 38 17.07 9.77 1.49
N GLY A 39 16.82 11.07 1.70
CA GLY A 39 15.49 11.57 2.05
C GLY A 39 14.48 11.40 0.92
N GLU A 40 14.91 11.69 -0.31
CA GLU A 40 14.09 11.54 -1.52
C GLU A 40 13.73 10.07 -1.77
N ALA A 41 14.68 9.15 -1.61
CA ALA A 41 14.42 7.72 -1.77
C ALA A 41 13.38 7.17 -0.77
N HIS A 42 13.35 7.67 0.48
CA HIS A 42 12.27 7.33 1.41
C HIS A 42 10.92 7.83 0.91
N ASN A 43 10.88 9.06 0.40
CA ASN A 43 9.66 9.66 -0.10
C ASN A 43 9.16 8.95 -1.36
N ASP A 44 10.07 8.60 -2.29
CA ASP A 44 9.75 7.90 -3.52
C ASP A 44 9.15 6.51 -3.23
N LEU A 45 9.75 5.75 -2.30
CA LEU A 45 9.18 4.47 -1.85
C LEU A 45 7.81 4.65 -1.20
N ARG A 46 7.64 5.63 -0.32
CA ARG A 46 6.35 5.89 0.34
C ARG A 46 5.27 6.33 -0.65
N GLN A 47 5.63 7.17 -1.62
CA GLN A 47 4.71 7.58 -2.68
C GLN A 47 4.30 6.38 -3.53
N HIS A 48 5.24 5.49 -3.84
CA HIS A 48 4.93 4.26 -4.56
C HIS A 48 3.97 3.36 -3.76
N TYR A 49 4.22 3.16 -2.47
CA TYR A 49 3.34 2.39 -1.58
C TYR A 49 1.95 3.02 -1.43
N ALA A 50 1.86 4.34 -1.35
CA ALA A 50 0.60 5.07 -1.26
C ALA A 50 -0.30 4.90 -2.48
N GLN A 51 0.28 4.72 -3.68
CA GLN A 51 -0.49 4.41 -4.91
C GLN A 51 -1.28 3.11 -4.80
N PHE A 52 -0.83 2.18 -3.96
CA PHE A 52 -1.53 0.92 -3.66
C PHE A 52 -2.31 0.94 -2.34
N GLY A 53 -2.39 2.10 -1.66
CA GLY A 53 -3.14 2.25 -0.42
C GLY A 53 -2.35 2.01 0.88
N LEU A 54 -1.05 1.72 0.80
CA LEU A 54 -0.21 1.54 1.98
C LEU A 54 0.30 2.89 2.49
N GLY A 55 0.12 3.18 3.79
CA GLY A 55 0.55 4.45 4.39
C GLY A 55 -0.38 5.64 4.13
N THR A 56 -1.50 5.41 3.44
CA THR A 56 -2.57 6.41 3.20
C THR A 56 -3.90 5.87 3.72
N GLU A 57 -4.85 6.77 3.99
CA GLU A 57 -6.24 6.37 4.25
C GLU A 57 -6.80 5.58 3.04
N THR A 58 -7.47 4.47 3.33
CA THR A 58 -8.16 3.62 2.34
C THR A 58 -9.48 4.25 1.89
N GLY A 59 -10.01 5.19 2.69
CA GLY A 59 -11.27 5.89 2.44
C GLY A 59 -12.49 5.08 2.86
N ILE A 60 -12.34 4.09 3.75
CA ILE A 60 -13.47 3.32 4.27
C ILE A 60 -14.54 4.24 4.87
N ASP A 61 -15.80 3.85 4.76
CA ASP A 61 -16.97 4.56 5.26
C ASP A 61 -17.18 4.38 6.78
N LEU A 62 -16.08 4.31 7.55
CA LEU A 62 -16.09 4.17 9.00
C LEU A 62 -15.35 5.33 9.69
N PRO A 63 -15.76 5.73 10.90
CA PRO A 63 -15.02 6.70 11.69
C PRO A 63 -13.70 6.11 12.21
N ARG A 64 -12.66 6.95 12.32
CA ARG A 64 -11.33 6.64 12.91
C ARG A 64 -10.49 5.60 12.13
N GLU A 65 -10.24 5.89 10.87
CA GLU A 65 -9.19 5.19 10.12
C GLU A 65 -7.79 5.60 10.62
N SER A 66 -6.84 4.67 10.61
CA SER A 66 -5.42 4.94 10.85
C SER A 66 -4.64 4.74 9.55
N SER A 67 -3.78 5.69 9.20
CA SER A 67 -2.89 5.59 8.03
C SER A 67 -1.63 4.76 8.30
N GLY A 68 -1.43 4.26 9.52
CA GLY A 68 -0.23 3.52 9.94
C GLY A 68 0.75 4.40 10.73
N LEU A 69 1.99 3.92 10.89
CA LEU A 69 3.09 4.68 11.51
C LEU A 69 4.20 4.91 10.50
N ILE A 70 4.51 6.18 10.24
CA ILE A 70 5.58 6.63 9.35
C ILE A 70 6.77 7.08 10.20
N GLY A 71 7.90 6.38 10.09
CA GLY A 71 9.09 6.69 10.90
C GLY A 71 10.06 7.70 10.25
N THR A 72 11.18 7.97 10.93
CA THR A 72 12.23 8.89 10.47
C THR A 72 13.05 8.33 9.30
N SER A 73 13.79 9.20 8.61
CA SER A 73 14.62 8.80 7.47
C SER A 73 16.07 8.52 7.88
N ASN A 74 16.54 7.28 7.72
CA ASN A 74 17.96 6.92 7.83
C ASN A 74 18.32 5.78 6.85
N SER A 75 19.61 5.55 6.60
CA SER A 75 20.06 4.56 5.60
C SER A 75 19.62 3.13 5.90
N GLY A 76 19.68 2.69 7.16
CA GLY A 76 19.20 1.35 7.54
C GLY A 76 17.68 1.20 7.42
N LEU A 77 16.94 2.22 7.83
CA LEU A 77 15.48 2.26 7.77
C LEU A 77 14.98 2.33 6.32
N LEU A 78 15.73 2.96 5.40
CA LEU A 78 15.43 2.90 3.96
C LEU A 78 15.48 1.46 3.45
N LEU A 79 16.50 0.70 3.85
CA LEU A 79 16.60 -0.71 3.48
C LEU A 79 15.44 -1.51 4.10
N TYR A 80 15.16 -1.34 5.39
CA TYR A 80 14.04 -2.02 6.05
C TYR A 80 12.69 -1.66 5.41
N LEU A 81 12.48 -0.41 5.01
CA LEU A 81 11.29 0.06 4.30
C LEU A 81 11.12 -0.63 2.95
N SER A 82 12.21 -0.90 2.23
CA SER A 82 12.17 -1.53 0.89
C SER A 82 11.60 -2.94 0.88
N PHE A 83 11.67 -3.66 2.02
CA PHE A 83 11.13 -5.00 2.17
C PHE A 83 10.08 -5.10 3.30
N GLY A 84 9.50 -3.96 3.71
CA GLY A 84 8.32 -3.92 4.59
C GLY A 84 8.58 -4.16 6.08
N GLN A 85 9.79 -3.93 6.58
CA GLN A 85 10.14 -4.07 8.01
C GLN A 85 10.33 -2.71 8.73
N PHE A 86 9.68 -1.64 8.26
CA PHE A 86 9.77 -0.31 8.91
C PHE A 86 8.42 0.37 9.10
N ASP A 87 7.88 1.02 8.06
CA ASP A 87 6.55 1.61 8.14
C ASP A 87 5.52 0.48 8.36
N THR A 88 4.54 0.73 9.23
CA THR A 88 3.51 -0.28 9.56
C THR A 88 2.19 0.05 8.89
N TYR A 89 1.47 -0.98 8.46
CA TYR A 89 0.20 -0.85 7.75
C TYR A 89 -0.92 -1.60 8.45
N THR A 90 -2.14 -1.11 8.29
CA THR A 90 -3.32 -1.78 8.83
C THR A 90 -3.71 -2.98 7.96
N PRO A 91 -4.40 -3.99 8.52
CA PRO A 91 -4.93 -5.09 7.72
C PRO A 91 -5.82 -4.63 6.55
N LEU A 92 -6.52 -3.52 6.72
CA LEU A 92 -7.37 -2.94 5.68
C LEU A 92 -6.56 -2.40 4.50
N GLN A 93 -5.43 -1.72 4.78
CA GLN A 93 -4.50 -1.25 3.75
C GLN A 93 -3.89 -2.42 2.97
N LEU A 94 -3.55 -3.54 3.63
CA LEU A 94 -3.07 -4.76 2.97
C LEU A 94 -4.13 -5.41 2.07
N GLY A 95 -5.39 -5.38 2.51
CA GLY A 95 -6.53 -5.82 1.69
C GLY A 95 -6.69 -4.96 0.43
N GLN A 96 -6.63 -3.63 0.57
CA GLN A 96 -6.71 -2.70 -0.56
C GLN A 96 -5.51 -2.87 -1.52
N PHE A 97 -4.30 -3.07 -1.00
CA PHE A 97 -3.11 -3.36 -1.80
C PHE A 97 -3.34 -4.60 -2.69
N SER A 98 -3.78 -5.70 -2.10
CA SER A 98 -4.03 -6.96 -2.82
C SER A 98 -5.14 -6.81 -3.86
N ALA A 99 -6.20 -6.07 -3.55
CA ALA A 99 -7.29 -5.78 -4.49
C ALA A 99 -6.84 -4.89 -5.66
N THR A 100 -5.97 -3.91 -5.41
CA THR A 100 -5.41 -3.03 -6.45
C THR A 100 -4.56 -3.83 -7.43
N MET A 101 -3.74 -4.76 -6.93
CA MET A 101 -2.96 -5.68 -7.76
C MET A 101 -3.86 -6.59 -8.62
N ALA A 102 -4.93 -7.14 -8.02
CA ALA A 102 -5.89 -7.99 -8.74
C ALA A 102 -6.69 -7.21 -9.79
N SER A 103 -6.86 -5.90 -9.61
CA SER A 103 -7.62 -5.01 -10.50
C SER A 103 -6.75 -4.36 -11.58
N GLY A 104 -5.58 -4.93 -11.88
CA GLY A 104 -4.67 -4.40 -12.90
C GLY A 104 -4.05 -3.05 -12.55
N GLY A 105 -3.98 -2.70 -11.26
CA GLY A 105 -3.41 -1.44 -10.76
C GLY A 105 -4.44 -0.35 -10.45
N GLU A 106 -5.74 -0.58 -10.68
CA GLU A 106 -6.78 0.38 -10.34
C GLU A 106 -7.11 0.34 -8.83
N ARG A 107 -6.76 1.41 -8.10
CA ARG A 107 -7.02 1.49 -6.65
C ARG A 107 -8.46 1.91 -6.37
N MET A 108 -9.28 0.95 -5.99
CA MET A 108 -10.66 1.21 -5.58
C MET A 108 -10.78 1.62 -4.10
N ARG A 109 -11.66 2.58 -3.83
CA ARG A 109 -12.05 2.95 -2.46
C ARG A 109 -12.82 1.80 -1.78
N THR A 110 -12.30 1.35 -0.63
CA THR A 110 -12.94 0.34 0.22
C THR A 110 -14.26 0.86 0.78
N ARG A 111 -15.32 0.03 0.73
CA ARG A 111 -16.67 0.37 1.22
C ARG A 111 -17.32 -0.87 1.82
N LEU A 112 -18.04 -0.69 2.93
CA LEU A 112 -18.83 -1.75 3.55
C LEU A 112 -20.30 -1.72 3.10
N VAL A 113 -20.84 -0.52 2.85
CA VAL A 113 -22.25 -0.36 2.48
C VAL A 113 -22.42 -0.41 0.96
N ARG A 114 -23.29 -1.33 0.49
CA ARG A 114 -23.68 -1.45 -0.93
C ARG A 114 -24.91 -0.60 -1.27
N ASP A 115 -25.99 -0.82 -0.53
CA ASP A 115 -27.30 -0.21 -0.77
C ASP A 115 -27.95 0.21 0.56
N VAL A 116 -28.68 1.32 0.53
CA VAL A 116 -29.61 1.72 1.59
C VAL A 116 -31.01 1.34 1.14
N LEU A 117 -31.67 0.45 1.88
CA LEU A 117 -32.97 -0.12 1.53
C LEU A 117 -34.10 0.54 2.33
N GLU A 118 -35.30 0.57 1.75
CA GLU A 118 -36.52 0.99 2.46
C GLU A 118 -36.91 -0.03 3.55
N PRO A 119 -37.50 0.45 4.66
CA PRO A 119 -38.19 -0.43 5.59
C PRO A 119 -39.30 -1.18 4.86
N SER A 120 -39.31 -2.51 4.95
CA SER A 120 -40.44 -3.31 4.45
C SER A 120 -41.56 -3.36 5.48
N MET A 121 -42.80 -3.36 4.99
CA MET A 121 -44.01 -3.58 5.79
C MET A 121 -44.28 -5.08 6.04
N GLU A 122 -43.51 -5.96 5.40
CA GLU A 122 -43.62 -7.42 5.51
C GLU A 122 -42.40 -8.00 6.25
N ASN A 123 -42.64 -8.87 7.24
CA ASN A 123 -41.59 -9.42 8.07
C ASN A 123 -40.63 -10.30 7.24
N GLY A 124 -39.35 -9.90 7.18
CA GLY A 124 -38.28 -10.68 6.57
C GLY A 124 -37.93 -10.32 5.12
N THR A 125 -38.61 -9.34 4.52
CA THR A 125 -38.24 -8.79 3.21
C THR A 125 -37.58 -7.42 3.38
N ALA A 126 -36.61 -7.08 2.53
CA ALA A 126 -36.10 -5.72 2.45
C ALA A 126 -36.90 -4.94 1.40
N GLY A 127 -37.19 -3.67 1.66
CA GLY A 127 -37.87 -2.80 0.70
C GLY A 127 -36.99 -2.45 -0.50
N GLY A 128 -37.51 -1.60 -1.40
CA GLY A 128 -36.77 -1.13 -2.57
C GLY A 128 -35.47 -0.40 -2.19
N SER A 129 -34.50 -0.35 -3.11
CA SER A 129 -33.26 0.42 -2.88
C SER A 129 -33.55 1.92 -2.98
N ILE A 130 -33.31 2.64 -1.87
CA ILE A 130 -33.38 4.11 -1.80
C ILE A 130 -32.15 4.71 -2.48
N ARG A 131 -30.98 4.12 -2.21
CA ARG A 131 -29.70 4.65 -2.68
C ARG A 131 -28.67 3.54 -2.84
N THR A 132 -28.24 3.33 -4.08
CA THR A 132 -27.07 2.51 -4.41
C THR A 132 -25.80 3.35 -4.35
N MET A 133 -24.83 2.91 -3.56
CA MET A 133 -23.54 3.58 -3.46
C MET A 133 -22.66 3.15 -4.65
N ARG A 134 -22.60 3.97 -5.71
CA ARG A 134 -21.74 3.68 -6.87
C ARG A 134 -20.26 3.69 -6.49
N GLN A 135 -19.51 2.68 -6.97
CA GLN A 135 -18.06 2.79 -7.03
C GLN A 135 -17.69 3.93 -7.99
N LYS A 136 -17.04 4.97 -7.49
CA LYS A 136 -16.26 5.88 -8.33
C LYS A 136 -14.91 5.19 -8.55
N SER A 137 -14.56 4.93 -9.80
CA SER A 137 -13.19 4.68 -10.24
C SER A 137 -12.35 5.93 -10.01
#